data_AF-A0AA37WNU1-F1
#
_entry.id   AF-A0AA37WNU1-F1
#
_cell.length_a   1.000
_cell.length_b   1.000
_cell.length_c   1.000
_cell.angle_alpha   90.00
_cell.angle_beta   90.00
_cell.angle_gamma   90.00
#
_symmetry.space_group_name_H-M   'P 1'
#
loop_
_entity.id
_entity.type
_entity.pdbx_description
1 polymer ?
#
loop_
_entity_poly.entity_id
_entity_poly.type
_entity_poly.pdbx_seq_one_letter_code
_entity_poly.pdbx_strand_id
1 'polypeptide(L)' 'MPTVPADEDALTRAVIAMASEYEPYGYRRVTALLQAAGWQVGKDRVQRIWRREGLKAPQKHRPRSRLA' A
#
# COMPACT_ATOMS: atom_id res chain seq x y z
N MET A 1 3.25 -2.87 -27.40
CA MET A 1 2.56 -4.00 -26.72
C MET A 1 2.88 -3.92 -25.24
N PRO A 2 1.92 -3.86 -24.30
CA PRO A 2 2.27 -3.87 -22.89
C PRO A 2 2.31 -5.31 -22.37
N THR A 3 3.48 -5.73 -21.91
CA THR A 3 3.76 -7.00 -21.23
C THR A 3 3.43 -6.86 -19.75
N VAL A 4 2.14 -7.04 -19.41
CA VAL A 4 1.53 -6.73 -18.11
C VAL A 4 1.99 -7.57 -16.88
N PRO A 5 2.76 -8.68 -16.95
CA PRO A 5 3.19 -9.37 -15.71
C PRO A 5 4.33 -8.68 -14.95
N ALA A 6 5.35 -8.16 -15.65
CA ALA A 6 6.59 -7.68 -15.01
C ALA A 6 6.37 -6.37 -14.22
N ASP A 7 5.43 -5.53 -14.67
CA ASP A 7 5.09 -4.29 -13.99
C ASP A 7 4.42 -4.52 -12.64
N GLU A 8 3.72 -5.64 -12.45
CA GLU A 8 3.03 -5.93 -11.19
C GLU A 8 3.99 -6.40 -10.09
N ASP A 9 5.01 -7.17 -10.44
CA ASP A 9 6.09 -7.54 -9.52
C ASP A 9 6.97 -6.34 -9.17
N ALA A 10 7.31 -5.50 -10.17
CA ALA A 10 8.05 -4.26 -9.94
C ALA A 10 7.27 -3.30 -9.04
N LEU A 11 5.96 -3.17 -9.28
CA LEU A 11 5.07 -2.39 -8.43
C LEU A 11 4.99 -2.95 -7.02
N THR A 12 4.88 -4.27 -6.86
CA THR A 12 4.80 -4.90 -5.54
C THR A 12 6.08 -4.63 -4.74
N ARG A 13 7.24 -4.77 -5.37
CA ARG A 13 8.54 -4.43 -4.74
C ARG A 13 8.65 -2.96 -4.38
N ALA A 14 8.20 -2.06 -5.26
CA ALA A 14 8.18 -0.62 -4.99
C ALA A 14 7.24 -0.28 -3.82
N VAL A 15 6.06 -0.91 -3.77
CA VAL A 15 5.09 -0.76 -2.67
C VAL A 15 5.70 -1.27 -1.35
N ILE A 16 6.37 -2.43 -1.34
CA ILE A 16 7.01 -2.99 -0.15
C ILE A 16 8.17 -2.10 0.33
N ALA A 17 9.03 -1.65 -0.58
CA ALA A 17 10.14 -0.76 -0.27
C ALA A 17 9.64 0.55 0.36
N MET A 18 8.63 1.18 -0.26
CA MET A 18 8.00 2.39 0.30
C MET A 18 7.24 2.10 1.59
N ALA A 19 6.58 0.94 1.72
CA ALA A 19 5.88 0.60 2.95
C ALA A 19 6.85 0.42 4.14
N SER A 20 8.07 -0.07 3.89
CA SER A 20 9.12 -0.20 4.91
C SER A 20 9.71 1.15 5.33
N GLU A 21 9.75 2.13 4.42
CA GLU A 21 10.27 3.48 4.71
C GLU A 21 9.20 4.37 5.37
N TYR A 22 7.92 4.14 5.03
CA TYR A 22 6.79 4.95 5.45
C TYR A 22 5.78 4.17 6.32
N GLU A 23 6.23 3.16 7.08
CA GLU A 23 5.41 2.27 7.94
C GLU A 23 4.28 2.96 8.74
N PRO A 24 4.46 4.14 9.36
CA PRO A 24 3.37 4.80 10.11
C PRO A 24 2.27 5.39 9.22
N TYR A 25 2.53 5.57 7.92
CA TYR A 25 1.63 6.17 6.94
C TYR A 25 1.11 5.08 6.01
N GLY A 26 0.09 4.34 6.45
CA GLY A 26 -0.50 3.24 5.68
C GLY A 26 -0.86 3.60 4.22
N TYR A 27 -1.25 2.59 3.43
CA TYR A 27 -1.34 2.58 1.96
C TYR A 27 -1.72 3.87 1.20
N ARG A 28 -2.51 4.79 1.76
CA ARG A 28 -2.83 6.10 1.16
C ARG A 28 -1.59 6.93 0.82
N ARG A 29 -0.58 6.99 1.71
CA ARG A 29 0.63 7.81 1.48
C ARG A 29 1.52 7.18 0.41
N VAL A 30 1.67 5.86 0.47
CA VAL A 30 2.37 5.08 -0.56
C VAL A 30 1.70 5.24 -1.93
N THR A 31 0.36 5.28 -1.99
CA THR A 31 -0.37 5.52 -3.25
C THR A 31 -0.03 6.90 -3.85
N ALA A 32 0.04 7.95 -3.02
CA ALA A 32 0.36 9.31 -3.47
C ALA A 32 1.82 9.43 -3.95
N LEU A 33 2.76 8.77 -3.27
CA LEU A 33 4.16 8.74 -3.68
C LEU A 33 4.36 7.99 -5.01
N LEU A 34 3.67 6.86 -5.18
CA LEU A 34 3.67 6.12 -6.44
C LEU A 34 3.11 6.97 -7.60
N GLN A 35 2.00 7.68 -7.37
CA GLN A 35 1.43 8.58 -8.37
C GLN A 35 2.36 9.76 -8.69
N ALA A 36 3.00 10.35 -7.69
CA ALA A 36 3.99 11.42 -7.88
C ALA A 36 5.23 10.93 -8.64
N ALA A 37 5.62 9.67 -8.44
CA ALA A 37 6.69 9.00 -9.18
C ALA A 37 6.26 8.55 -10.60
N GLY A 38 5.04 8.88 -11.05
CA GLY A 38 4.56 8.58 -12.40
C GLY A 38 3.97 7.19 -12.58
N TRP A 39 3.78 6.43 -11.50
CA TRP A 39 3.13 5.12 -11.59
C TRP A 39 1.62 5.29 -11.79
N GLN A 40 1.09 4.72 -12.87
CA GLN A 40 -0.34 4.69 -13.17
C GLN A 40 -1.07 3.62 -12.33
N VAL A 41 -1.01 3.76 -11.00
CA VAL A 41 -1.57 2.79 -10.06
C VAL A 41 -2.71 3.40 -9.25
N GLY A 42 -3.85 2.72 -9.29
CA GLY A 42 -5.03 3.08 -8.52
C GLY A 42 -4.87 2.69 -7.06
N LYS A 43 -5.58 3.42 -6.20
CA LYS A 43 -5.69 3.13 -4.76
C LYS A 43 -6.14 1.69 -4.48
N ASP A 44 -7.03 1.14 -5.31
CA ASP A 44 -7.53 -0.23 -5.15
C ASP A 44 -6.46 -1.28 -5.42
N ARG A 45 -5.53 -1.01 -6.36
CA ARG A 45 -4.44 -1.93 -6.69
C ARG A 45 -3.41 -1.97 -5.56
N VAL A 46 -3.02 -0.79 -5.06
CA VAL A 46 -2.14 -0.67 -3.89
C VAL A 46 -2.79 -1.31 -2.67
N GLN A 47 -4.10 -1.11 -2.45
CA GLN A 47 -4.82 -1.76 -1.35
C GLN A 47 -4.85 -3.29 -1.49
N ARG A 48 -4.98 -3.82 -2.71
CA ARG A 48 -4.94 -5.27 -2.97
C ARG A 48 -3.57 -5.86 -2.66
N ILE A 49 -2.50 -5.22 -3.14
CA ILE A 49 -1.11 -5.61 -2.83
C ILE A 49 -0.88 -5.52 -1.32
N TRP A 50 -1.32 -4.43 -0.67
CA TRP A 50 -1.20 -4.26 0.78
C TRP A 50 -1.89 -5.37 1.59
N ARG A 51 -3.09 -5.81 1.16
CA ARG A 51 -3.79 -6.94 1.78
C ARG A 51 -3.12 -8.28 1.49
N ARG A 52 -2.56 -8.46 0.29
CA ARG A 52 -1.88 -9.69 -0.13
C ARG A 52 -0.55 -9.89 0.58
N GLU A 53 0.24 -8.82 0.70
CA GLU A 53 1.53 -8.79 1.39
C GLU A 53 1.40 -8.84 2.92
N GLY A 54 0.19 -8.70 3.45
CA GLY A 54 -0.03 -8.72 4.90
C GLY A 54 0.68 -7.59 5.64
N LEU A 55 1.12 -6.54 4.91
CA LEU A 55 1.61 -5.30 5.49
C LEU A 55 0.59 -4.86 6.52
N LYS A 56 0.99 -4.74 7.79
CA LYS A 56 0.14 -4.34 8.91
C LYS A 56 -0.48 -2.98 8.59
N ALA A 57 -1.58 -2.99 7.85
CA ALA A 57 -2.44 -1.84 7.75
C ALA A 57 -2.80 -1.53 9.19
N PRO A 58 -2.63 -0.28 9.66
CA PRO A 58 -2.98 0.06 11.03
C PRO A 58 -4.43 -0.37 11.21
N GLN A 59 -4.62 -1.47 11.93
CA GLN A 59 -5.92 -2.02 12.21
C GLN A 59 -6.51 -0.98 13.12
N LYS A 60 -7.31 -0.09 12.51
CA LYS A 60 -7.99 1.05 13.10
C LYS A 60 -8.27 0.67 14.55
N HIS A 61 -7.48 1.23 15.48
CA HIS A 61 -7.60 0.92 16.90
C HIS A 61 -9.06 1.20 17.21
N ARG A 62 -9.87 0.15 17.35
CA ARG A 62 -11.23 0.30 17.82
C ARG A 62 -11.01 0.90 19.21
N PRO A 63 -11.46 2.13 19.51
CA PRO A 63 -11.49 2.51 20.91
C PRO A 63 -12.38 1.46 21.55
N ARG A 64 -11.79 0.59 22.38
CA ARG A 64 -12.57 -0.26 23.28
C ARG A 64 -13.30 0.74 24.15
N SER A 65 -14.56 0.95 23.80
CA SER A 65 -15.46 1.84 24.50
C SER A 65 -15.56 1.33 25.93
N ARG A 66 -14.93 2.09 26.82
CA ARG A 66 -15.18 2.34 28.25
C ARG A 66 -15.35 1.16 29.21
N LEU A 67 -14.61 1.27 30.32
CA LEU A 67 -15.00 0.77 31.64
C LEU A 67 -16.50 1.02 31.88
N ALA A 68 -17.20 -0.04 32.26
CA ALA A 68 -18.30 -0.02 33.20
C ALA A 68 -18.12 -1.25 34.10
#